data_AF-A0A2J0LI73-F1
#
_entry.id   AF-A0A2J0LI73-F1
#
_cell.length_a   1.000
_cell.length_b   1.000
_cell.length_c   1.000
_cell.angle_alpha   90.00
_cell.angle_beta   90.00
_cell.angle_gamma   90.00
#
_symmetry.space_group_name_H-M   'P 1'
#
loop_
_entity.id
_entity.type
_entity.pdbx_description
1 polymer ?
#
loop_
_entity_poly.entity_id
_entity_poly.type
_entity_poly.pdbx_seq_one_letter_code
_entity_poly.pdbx_strand_id
1 'polypeptide(L)'
;MDKKELLKHIQSLASQQAITKDEVTSAFDAGIRGDVPNEVSHQVGISHILYYIGGAVVFLGISVLIWQHWTSLNSATKILSTLGSGIASYIAAVFLSREERLEIASRAFYFISALVMPLGLHVTFHVAGLDTGSNGVQSVVSGILLVTFFLSYLANRKTVFALFNIIFGTWLFFSFTSLIVGGRPGFGWEFSAYRVLCTGLVYALLGYYFTTTSHRALTGA
;
A
#
# COMPACT_ATOMS: atom_id res chain seq x y z
N MET A 1 7.72 -6.26 -43.98
CA MET A 1 8.03 -7.63 -44.45
C MET A 1 6.74 -8.33 -44.77
N ASP A 2 6.66 -8.95 -45.93
CA ASP A 2 5.52 -9.81 -46.25
C ASP A 2 5.63 -11.14 -45.46
N LYS A 3 4.50 -11.77 -45.14
CA LYS A 3 4.44 -12.99 -44.30
C LYS A 3 5.32 -14.11 -44.85
N LYS A 4 5.43 -14.19 -46.17
CA LYS A 4 6.27 -15.18 -46.88
C LYS A 4 7.77 -14.90 -46.75
N GLU A 5 8.18 -13.64 -46.63
CA GLU A 5 9.58 -13.26 -46.46
C GLU A 5 10.06 -13.53 -45.04
N LEU A 6 9.21 -13.28 -44.03
CA LEU A 6 9.50 -13.55 -42.63
C LEU A 6 9.77 -15.05 -42.38
N LEU A 7 8.94 -15.92 -42.93
CA LEU A 7 9.11 -17.37 -42.80
C LEU A 7 10.38 -17.88 -43.49
N LYS A 8 10.74 -17.32 -44.66
CA LYS A 8 12.01 -17.62 -45.32
C LYS A 8 13.21 -17.18 -44.48
N HIS A 9 13.10 -16.04 -43.80
CA HIS A 9 14.17 -15.54 -42.94
C HIS A 9 14.37 -16.41 -41.70
N ILE A 10 13.28 -16.82 -41.03
CA ILE A 10 13.33 -17.76 -39.90
C ILE A 10 13.91 -19.11 -40.34
N GLN A 11 13.53 -19.61 -41.52
CA GLN A 11 14.08 -20.85 -42.07
C GLN A 11 15.59 -20.76 -42.34
N SER A 12 16.06 -19.62 -42.87
CA SER A 12 17.50 -19.37 -43.06
C SER A 12 18.25 -19.34 -41.73
N LEU A 13 17.70 -18.68 -40.71
CA LEU A 13 18.33 -18.58 -39.39
C LEU A 13 18.35 -19.93 -38.65
N ALA A 14 17.29 -20.73 -38.79
CA ALA A 14 17.25 -22.10 -38.27
C ALA A 14 18.26 -23.01 -38.98
N SER A 15 18.47 -22.86 -40.30
CA SER A 15 19.47 -23.62 -41.05
C SER A 15 20.91 -23.31 -40.63
N GLN A 16 21.14 -22.12 -40.10
CA GLN A 16 22.43 -21.66 -39.59
C GLN A 16 22.63 -22.03 -38.10
N GLN A 17 21.71 -22.79 -37.49
CA GLN A 17 21.66 -23.11 -36.06
C GLN A 17 21.66 -21.88 -35.13
N ALA A 18 21.41 -20.68 -35.67
CA ALA A 18 21.41 -19.43 -34.90
C ALA A 18 20.16 -19.29 -34.03
N ILE A 19 19.11 -20.05 -34.33
CA ILE A 19 17.83 -20.01 -33.60
C ILE A 19 17.28 -21.43 -33.46
N THR A 20 16.81 -21.75 -32.26
CA THR A 20 16.17 -23.04 -31.95
C THR A 20 14.65 -22.97 -32.08
N LYS A 21 14.02 -24.13 -32.26
CA LYS A 21 12.55 -24.23 -32.33
C LYS A 21 11.88 -23.63 -31.09
N ASP A 22 12.45 -23.89 -29.92
CA ASP A 22 11.92 -23.46 -28.63
C ASP A 22 11.95 -21.94 -28.47
N GLU A 23 12.99 -21.26 -28.98
CA GLU A 23 13.08 -19.79 -29.01
C GLU A 23 12.03 -19.16 -29.92
N VAL A 24 11.76 -19.73 -31.10
CA VAL A 24 10.73 -19.22 -32.02
C VAL A 24 9.33 -19.37 -31.43
N THR A 25 9.02 -20.53 -30.84
CA THR A 25 7.72 -20.73 -30.19
C THR A 25 7.57 -19.85 -28.95
N SER A 26 8.65 -19.65 -28.18
CA SER A 26 8.62 -18.77 -27.01
C SER A 26 8.40 -17.30 -27.41
N ALA A 27 9.08 -16.82 -28.46
CA ALA A 27 8.90 -15.46 -28.98
C ALA A 27 7.50 -15.24 -29.60
N PHE A 28 6.94 -16.27 -30.24
CA PHE A 28 5.58 -16.23 -30.79
C PHE A 28 4.52 -16.20 -29.68
N ASP A 29 4.67 -17.05 -28.66
CA ASP A 29 3.79 -17.07 -27.49
C ASP A 29 3.89 -15.77 -26.69
N ALA A 30 5.09 -15.19 -26.57
CA ALA A 30 5.33 -13.88 -25.96
C ALA A 30 4.61 -12.77 -26.75
N GLY A 31 4.67 -12.80 -28.08
CA GLY A 31 3.94 -11.87 -28.96
C GLY A 31 2.42 -12.01 -28.85
N ILE A 32 1.89 -13.23 -28.71
CA ILE A 32 0.44 -13.47 -28.48
C ILE A 32 -0.02 -13.00 -27.10
N ARG A 33 0.81 -13.19 -26.07
CA ARG A 33 0.53 -12.71 -24.71
C ARG A 33 0.74 -11.20 -24.54
N GLY A 34 1.31 -10.52 -25.54
CA GLY A 34 1.70 -9.11 -25.44
C GLY A 34 2.89 -8.88 -24.51
N ASP A 35 3.61 -9.93 -24.14
CA ASP A 35 4.78 -9.91 -23.25
C ASP A 35 6.02 -9.70 -24.15
N VAL A 36 6.10 -8.53 -24.79
CA VAL A 36 7.41 -8.06 -25.29
C VAL A 36 8.30 -7.99 -24.05
N PRO A 37 9.45 -8.67 -24.00
CA PRO A 37 10.37 -8.54 -22.88
C PRO A 37 10.95 -7.13 -22.95
N ASN A 38 10.21 -6.16 -22.40
CA ASN A 38 10.80 -4.96 -21.89
C ASN A 38 11.82 -5.45 -20.87
N GLU A 39 13.08 -5.30 -21.22
CA GLU A 39 14.17 -5.31 -20.26
C GLU A 39 13.67 -4.65 -18.98
N VAL A 40 13.82 -5.38 -17.88
CA VAL A 40 13.51 -4.97 -16.52
C VAL A 40 14.41 -3.79 -16.17
N SER A 41 14.10 -2.63 -16.74
CA SER A 41 14.59 -1.34 -16.30
C SER A 41 13.68 -0.97 -15.14
N HIS A 42 14.05 -1.43 -13.95
CA HIS A 42 13.63 -0.84 -12.69
C HIS A 42 14.17 0.61 -12.60
N GLN A 43 13.84 1.46 -13.57
CA GLN A 43 13.80 2.89 -13.32
C GLN A 43 12.52 3.14 -12.55
N VAL A 44 12.58 2.87 -11.23
CA VAL A 44 11.72 3.58 -10.28
C VAL A 44 12.01 5.05 -10.55
N GLY A 45 11.17 5.67 -11.38
CA GLY A 45 11.44 7.02 -11.88
C GLY A 45 11.72 7.93 -10.70
N ILE A 46 12.78 8.71 -10.76
CA ILE A 46 13.25 9.59 -9.69
C ILE A 46 12.06 10.36 -9.06
N SER A 47 11.08 10.74 -9.87
CA SER A 47 9.80 11.33 -9.46
C SER A 47 9.08 10.53 -8.37
N HIS A 48 8.94 9.20 -8.50
CA HIS A 48 8.28 8.36 -7.47
C HIS A 48 9.01 8.41 -6.13
N ILE A 49 10.35 8.33 -6.16
CA ILE A 49 11.18 8.44 -4.94
C ILE A 49 10.98 9.83 -4.32
N LEU A 50 11.01 10.88 -5.13
CA LEU A 50 10.83 12.26 -4.68
C LEU A 50 9.44 12.49 -4.05
N TYR A 51 8.39 11.84 -4.55
CA TYR A 51 7.06 11.90 -3.97
C TYR A 51 6.97 11.21 -2.61
N TYR A 52 7.58 10.02 -2.45
CA TYR A 52 7.62 9.35 -1.14
C TYR A 52 8.42 10.17 -0.12
N ILE A 53 9.56 10.75 -0.54
CA ILE A 53 10.34 11.66 0.29
C ILE A 53 9.51 12.88 0.67
N GLY A 54 8.81 13.50 -0.29
CA GLY A 54 7.93 14.64 -0.03
C GLY A 54 6.83 14.29 0.97
N GLY A 55 6.23 13.11 0.85
CA GLY A 55 5.22 12.64 1.80
C GLY A 55 5.78 12.43 3.21
N ALA A 56 6.97 11.85 3.32
CA ALA A 56 7.67 11.69 4.60
C ALA A 56 8.01 13.06 5.23
N VAL A 57 8.46 14.03 4.44
CA VAL A 57 8.74 15.39 4.91
C VAL A 57 7.47 16.08 5.42
N VAL A 58 6.35 15.96 4.71
CA VAL A 58 5.05 16.52 5.15
C VAL A 58 4.60 15.87 6.46
N PHE A 59 4.68 14.54 6.54
CA PHE A 59 4.34 13.79 7.76
C PHE A 59 5.21 14.21 8.96
N LEU A 60 6.53 14.32 8.76
CA LEU A 60 7.46 14.80 9.78
C LEU A 60 7.17 16.25 10.18
N GLY A 61 6.93 17.12 9.19
CA GLY A 61 6.61 18.53 9.43
C GLY A 61 5.36 18.71 10.29
N ILE A 62 4.29 17.98 9.98
CA ILE A 62 3.06 17.96 10.79
C ILE A 62 3.39 17.48 12.20
N SER A 63 4.07 16.34 12.34
CA SER A 63 4.42 15.74 13.64
C SER A 63 5.24 16.69 14.52
N VAL A 64 6.27 17.33 13.96
CA VAL A 64 7.14 18.29 14.65
C VAL A 64 6.38 19.54 15.06
N LEU A 65 5.53 20.09 14.17
CA LEU A 65 4.73 21.27 14.45
C LEU A 65 3.80 21.04 15.66
N ILE A 66 3.15 19.87 15.70
CA ILE A 66 2.27 19.49 16.82
C ILE A 66 3.07 19.33 18.11
N TRP A 67 4.23 18.69 18.04
CA TRP A 67 5.10 18.49 19.20
C TRP A 67 5.57 19.82 19.80
N GLN A 68 6.05 20.73 18.95
CA GLN A 68 6.55 22.05 19.38
C GLN A 68 5.46 22.91 20.02
N HIS A 69 4.25 22.87 19.48
CA HIS A 69 3.14 23.69 19.96
C HIS A 69 2.16 22.94 20.87
N TRP A 70 2.53 21.75 21.37
CA TRP A 70 1.60 20.90 22.11
C TRP A 70 1.01 21.57 23.35
N THR A 71 1.80 22.37 24.08
CA THR A 71 1.34 23.06 25.29
C THR A 71 0.57 24.35 24.99
N SER A 72 0.81 24.98 23.83
CA SER A 72 0.14 26.22 23.42
C SER A 72 -1.19 26.00 22.69
N LEU A 73 -1.41 24.82 22.12
CA LEU A 73 -2.63 24.52 21.35
C LEU A 73 -3.78 24.07 22.25
N ASN A 74 -4.97 24.60 22.00
CA ASN A 74 -6.20 24.06 22.58
C ASN A 74 -6.54 22.69 21.97
N SER A 75 -7.31 21.88 22.70
CA SER A 75 -7.80 20.55 22.31
C SER A 75 -8.36 20.49 20.90
N ALA A 76 -9.23 21.43 20.52
CA ALA A 76 -9.81 21.49 19.19
C ALA A 76 -8.76 21.74 18.10
N THR A 77 -7.79 22.62 18.36
CA THR A 77 -6.74 22.95 17.40
C THR A 77 -5.78 21.79 17.18
N LYS A 78 -5.49 21.00 18.23
CA LYS A 78 -4.69 19.76 18.11
C LYS A 78 -5.37 18.74 17.19
N ILE A 79 -6.67 18.54 17.35
CA ILE A 79 -7.45 17.63 16.52
C ILE A 79 -7.51 18.15 15.08
N LEU A 80 -7.81 19.43 14.90
CA LEU A 80 -7.96 20.03 13.58
C LEU A 80 -6.64 20.06 12.79
N SER A 81 -5.52 20.35 13.45
CA SER A 81 -4.21 20.37 12.79
C SER A 81 -3.73 18.98 12.38
N THR A 82 -4.03 17.95 13.18
CA THR A 82 -3.62 16.56 12.94
C THR A 82 -4.58 15.84 12.01
N LEU A 83 -5.81 15.60 12.47
CA LEU A 83 -6.82 14.86 11.74
C LEU A 83 -7.29 15.66 10.52
N GLY A 84 -7.44 16.98 10.67
CA GLY A 84 -7.84 17.85 9.57
C GLY A 84 -6.81 17.89 8.44
N SER A 85 -5.51 17.84 8.71
CA SER A 85 -4.49 17.76 7.65
C SER A 85 -4.49 16.39 6.95
N GLY A 86 -4.73 15.30 7.68
CA GLY A 86 -4.93 13.97 7.11
C GLY A 86 -6.16 13.91 6.19
N ILE A 87 -7.29 14.48 6.62
CA ILE A 87 -8.53 14.57 5.83
C ILE A 87 -8.35 15.51 4.63
N ALA A 88 -7.75 16.67 4.81
CA ALA A 88 -7.50 17.62 3.72
C ALA A 88 -6.61 17.00 2.64
N SER A 89 -5.58 16.24 3.04
CA SER A 89 -4.72 15.49 2.11
C SER A 89 -5.51 14.42 1.36
N TYR A 90 -6.44 13.71 2.03
CA TYR A 90 -7.31 12.74 1.38
C TYR A 90 -8.22 13.41 0.33
N ILE A 91 -8.85 14.53 0.70
CA ILE A 91 -9.74 15.27 -0.20
C ILE A 91 -8.95 15.77 -1.41
N ALA A 92 -7.77 16.36 -1.20
CA ALA A 92 -6.89 16.78 -2.28
C ALA A 92 -6.57 15.59 -3.21
N ALA A 93 -6.22 14.43 -2.65
CA ALA A 93 -5.95 13.23 -3.44
C ALA A 93 -7.14 12.82 -4.33
N VAL A 94 -8.38 12.89 -3.81
CA VAL A 94 -9.60 12.58 -4.57
C VAL A 94 -9.86 13.60 -5.69
N PHE A 95 -9.55 14.87 -5.48
CA PHE A 95 -9.66 15.86 -6.55
C PHE A 95 -8.60 15.63 -7.63
N LEU A 96 -7.34 15.42 -7.23
CA LEU A 96 -6.23 15.17 -8.16
C LEU A 96 -6.40 13.85 -8.92
N SER A 97 -7.10 12.85 -8.36
CA SER A 97 -7.30 11.56 -9.04
C SER A 97 -8.23 11.64 -10.25
N ARG A 98 -8.93 12.77 -10.45
CA ARG A 98 -9.82 12.97 -11.60
C ARG A 98 -9.06 13.28 -12.89
N GLU A 99 -7.83 13.78 -12.78
CA GLU A 99 -6.97 14.09 -13.92
C GLU A 99 -5.87 13.04 -14.07
N GLU A 100 -5.80 12.33 -15.20
CA GLU A 100 -4.78 11.29 -15.44
C GLU A 100 -3.35 11.84 -15.28
N ARG A 101 -3.12 13.08 -15.71
CA ARG A 101 -1.82 13.76 -15.58
C ARG A 101 -1.37 13.92 -14.12
N LEU A 102 -2.31 14.00 -13.18
CA LEU A 102 -2.05 14.20 -11.76
C LEU A 102 -2.20 12.91 -10.93
N GLU A 103 -2.37 11.75 -11.58
CA GLU A 103 -2.55 10.48 -10.87
C GLU A 103 -1.39 10.17 -9.92
N ILE A 104 -0.15 10.46 -10.34
CA ILE A 104 1.04 10.24 -9.51
C ILE A 104 1.00 11.12 -8.25
N ALA A 105 0.62 12.39 -8.40
CA ALA A 105 0.49 13.32 -7.28
C ALA A 105 -0.66 12.88 -6.35
N SER A 106 -1.79 12.44 -6.90
CA SER A 106 -2.91 11.88 -6.11
C SER A 106 -2.47 10.71 -5.23
N ARG A 107 -1.67 9.77 -5.77
CA ARG A 107 -1.11 8.65 -5.00
C ARG A 107 -0.26 9.13 -3.82
N ALA A 108 0.54 10.17 -4.01
CA ALA A 108 1.35 10.76 -2.94
C ALA A 108 0.47 11.39 -1.83
N PHE A 109 -0.59 12.12 -2.19
CA PHE A 109 -1.51 12.69 -1.22
C PHE A 109 -2.32 11.62 -0.46
N TYR A 110 -2.71 10.52 -1.12
CA TYR A 110 -3.29 9.37 -0.43
C TYR A 110 -2.31 8.73 0.55
N PHE A 111 -1.04 8.63 0.18
CA PHE A 111 0.02 8.12 1.06
C PHE A 111 0.21 9.02 2.29
N ILE A 112 0.29 10.34 2.10
CA ILE A 112 0.36 11.32 3.21
C ILE A 112 -0.84 11.16 4.12
N SER A 113 -2.05 11.12 3.56
CA SER A 113 -3.27 10.96 4.35
C SER A 113 -3.24 9.69 5.19
N ALA A 114 -2.85 8.56 4.60
CA ALA A 114 -2.78 7.29 5.31
C ALA A 114 -1.75 7.25 6.44
N LEU A 115 -0.69 8.07 6.39
CA LEU A 115 0.26 8.21 7.49
C LEU A 115 -0.23 9.19 8.56
N VAL A 116 -0.84 10.31 8.16
CA VAL A 116 -1.25 11.38 9.09
C VAL A 116 -2.57 11.06 9.80
N MET A 117 -3.49 10.35 9.15
CA MET A 117 -4.82 10.03 9.69
C MET A 117 -4.78 9.16 10.96
N PRO A 118 -3.92 8.11 11.07
CA PRO A 118 -3.70 7.39 12.31
C PRO A 118 -3.22 8.29 13.46
N LEU A 119 -2.26 9.19 13.19
CA LEU A 119 -1.78 10.16 14.18
C LEU A 119 -2.91 11.08 14.64
N GLY A 120 -3.72 11.60 13.71
CA GLY A 120 -4.85 12.46 14.04
C GLY A 120 -5.91 11.77 14.88
N LEU A 121 -6.21 10.49 14.60
CA LEU A 121 -7.09 9.71 15.45
C LEU A 121 -6.50 9.50 16.85
N HIS A 122 -5.21 9.15 16.97
CA HIS A 122 -4.54 9.02 18.27
C HIS A 122 -4.60 10.31 19.09
N VAL A 123 -4.32 11.46 18.47
CA VAL A 123 -4.42 12.77 19.15
C VAL A 123 -5.86 13.05 19.58
N THR A 124 -6.85 12.71 18.73
CA THR A 124 -8.27 12.88 19.06
C THR A 124 -8.66 12.06 20.28
N PHE A 125 -8.28 10.79 20.33
CA PHE A 125 -8.56 9.91 21.48
C PHE A 125 -7.82 10.38 22.74
N HIS A 126 -6.56 10.81 22.63
CA HIS A 126 -5.80 11.35 23.75
C HIS A 126 -6.45 12.62 24.31
N VAL A 127 -6.92 13.52 23.44
CA VAL A 127 -7.62 14.76 23.84
C VAL A 127 -8.98 14.45 24.48
N ALA A 128 -9.65 13.39 24.05
CA ALA A 128 -10.88 12.90 24.68
C ALA A 128 -10.67 12.23 26.05
N GLY A 129 -9.42 12.14 26.53
CA GLY A 129 -9.08 11.52 27.82
C GLY A 129 -9.08 10.00 27.79
N LEU A 130 -9.08 9.38 26.60
CA LEU A 130 -9.01 7.94 26.44
C LEU A 130 -7.56 7.47 26.39
N ASP A 131 -7.26 6.36 27.07
CA ASP A 131 -5.92 5.77 27.06
C ASP A 131 -5.60 5.19 25.68
N THR A 132 -4.78 5.90 24.93
CA THR A 132 -4.31 5.53 23.59
C THR A 132 -3.37 4.32 23.59
N GLY A 133 -2.83 3.94 24.75
CA GLY A 133 -2.09 2.70 24.94
C GLY A 133 -2.98 1.47 25.09
N SER A 134 -4.27 1.66 25.39
CA SER A 134 -5.19 0.54 25.59
C SER A 134 -5.49 -0.20 24.26
N ASN A 135 -5.58 -1.53 24.35
CA ASN A 135 -5.95 -2.38 23.21
C ASN A 135 -7.32 -2.00 22.63
N GLY A 136 -8.21 -1.41 23.44
CA GLY A 136 -9.53 -0.93 23.02
C GLY A 136 -9.46 0.26 22.08
N VAL A 137 -8.75 1.30 22.47
CA VAL A 137 -8.58 2.48 21.61
C VAL A 137 -7.87 2.10 20.32
N GLN A 138 -6.82 1.28 20.38
CA GLN A 138 -6.11 0.82 19.18
C GLN A 138 -6.99 0.00 18.23
N SER A 139 -7.89 -0.84 18.77
CA SER A 139 -8.85 -1.60 17.95
C SER A 139 -9.85 -0.68 17.25
N VAL A 140 -10.32 0.36 17.93
CA VAL A 140 -11.24 1.35 17.33
C VAL A 140 -10.51 2.18 16.26
N VAL A 141 -9.29 2.65 16.53
CA VAL A 141 -8.49 3.42 15.57
C VAL A 141 -8.21 2.61 14.31
N SER A 142 -7.68 1.39 14.46
CA SER A 142 -7.40 0.51 13.33
C SER A 142 -8.67 0.11 12.57
N GLY A 143 -9.79 -0.08 13.26
CA GLY A 143 -11.10 -0.36 12.65
C GLY A 143 -11.61 0.81 11.79
N ILE A 144 -11.57 2.05 12.32
CA ILE A 144 -11.97 3.25 11.58
C ILE A 144 -11.11 3.42 10.32
N LEU A 145 -9.79 3.25 10.45
CA LEU A 145 -8.85 3.35 9.34
C LEU A 145 -9.12 2.26 8.30
N LEU A 146 -9.26 1.00 8.73
CA LEU A 146 -9.56 -0.11 7.83
C LEU A 146 -10.85 0.14 7.05
N VAL A 147 -11.95 0.51 7.71
CA VAL A 147 -13.22 0.81 7.03
C VAL A 147 -13.05 1.96 6.04
N THR A 148 -12.37 3.04 6.45
CA THR A 148 -12.17 4.21 5.59
C THR A 148 -11.37 3.87 4.34
N PHE A 149 -10.23 3.19 4.48
CA PHE A 149 -9.38 2.82 3.36
C PHE A 149 -9.94 1.65 2.55
N PHE A 150 -10.79 0.80 3.13
CA PHE A 150 -11.51 -0.24 2.43
C PHE A 150 -12.58 0.35 1.53
N LEU A 151 -13.42 1.26 2.05
CA LEU A 151 -14.39 1.99 1.22
C LEU A 151 -13.70 2.78 0.10
N SER A 152 -12.55 3.40 0.40
CA SER A 152 -11.73 4.10 -0.58
C SER A 152 -11.18 3.16 -1.66
N TYR A 153 -10.78 1.94 -1.28
CA TYR A 153 -10.36 0.90 -2.22
C TYR A 153 -11.52 0.45 -3.12
N LEU A 154 -12.73 0.29 -2.59
CA LEU A 154 -13.89 -0.07 -3.38
C LEU A 154 -14.23 1.01 -4.42
N ALA A 155 -14.13 2.28 -4.04
CA ALA A 155 -14.43 3.42 -4.92
C ALA A 155 -13.38 3.61 -6.02
N ASN A 156 -12.09 3.58 -5.67
CA ASN A 156 -11.02 3.99 -6.57
C ASN A 156 -10.20 2.81 -7.16
N ARG A 157 -10.32 1.61 -6.58
CA ARG A 157 -9.59 0.37 -6.95
C ARG A 157 -8.08 0.53 -7.14
N LYS A 158 -7.46 1.50 -6.46
CA LYS A 158 -6.02 1.78 -6.55
C LYS A 158 -5.21 0.88 -5.61
N THR A 159 -4.04 0.44 -6.07
CA THR A 159 -3.11 -0.44 -5.34
C THR A 159 -2.67 0.13 -3.98
N VAL A 160 -2.52 1.46 -3.88
CA VAL A 160 -2.12 2.14 -2.64
C VAL A 160 -3.07 1.82 -1.49
N PHE A 161 -4.37 1.77 -1.75
CA PHE A 161 -5.35 1.43 -0.72
C PHE A 161 -5.31 -0.04 -0.32
N ALA A 162 -4.98 -0.95 -1.23
CA ALA A 162 -4.81 -2.36 -0.90
C ALA A 162 -3.67 -2.56 0.11
N LEU A 163 -2.54 -1.88 -0.09
CA LEU A 163 -1.41 -1.88 0.85
C LEU A 163 -1.83 -1.41 2.25
N PHE A 164 -2.50 -0.25 2.33
CA PHE A 164 -2.96 0.28 3.60
C PHE A 164 -4.03 -0.59 4.27
N ASN A 165 -4.91 -1.23 3.50
CA ASN A 165 -5.87 -2.19 4.05
C ASN A 165 -5.18 -3.42 4.66
N ILE A 166 -4.09 -3.91 4.07
CA ILE A 166 -3.30 -5.01 4.65
C ILE A 166 -2.66 -4.56 5.96
N ILE A 167 -2.06 -3.36 5.98
CA ILE A 167 -1.41 -2.79 7.17
C ILE A 167 -2.44 -2.59 8.29
N PHE A 168 -3.53 -1.87 8.03
CA PHE A 168 -4.56 -1.57 9.02
C PHE A 168 -5.37 -2.81 9.42
N GLY A 169 -5.57 -3.76 8.50
CA GLY A 169 -6.23 -5.03 8.79
C GLY A 169 -5.40 -5.91 9.72
N THR A 170 -4.08 -5.94 9.49
CA THR A 170 -3.16 -6.66 10.38
C THR A 170 -3.10 -5.99 11.75
N TRP A 171 -3.02 -4.66 11.79
CA TRP A 171 -3.08 -3.93 13.05
C TRP A 171 -4.39 -4.22 13.81
N LEU A 172 -5.54 -4.16 13.13
CA LEU A 172 -6.83 -4.48 13.72
C LEU A 172 -6.86 -5.92 14.26
N PHE A 173 -6.33 -6.89 13.52
CA PHE A 173 -6.25 -8.27 13.98
C PHE A 173 -5.48 -8.40 15.30
N PHE A 174 -4.30 -7.78 15.40
CA PHE A 174 -3.51 -7.81 16.63
C PHE A 174 -4.17 -7.06 17.78
N SER A 175 -4.68 -5.86 17.55
CA SER A 175 -5.32 -5.06 18.60
C SER A 175 -6.62 -5.69 19.08
N PHE A 176 -7.45 -6.22 18.18
CA PHE A 176 -8.74 -6.83 18.51
C PHE A 176 -8.57 -8.16 19.25
N THR A 177 -7.65 -9.02 18.79
CA THR A 177 -7.33 -10.26 19.51
C THR A 177 -6.73 -9.98 20.89
N SER A 178 -5.90 -8.93 21.00
CA SER A 178 -5.36 -8.46 22.27
C SER A 178 -6.45 -7.90 23.19
N LEU A 179 -7.49 -7.25 22.65
CA LEU A 179 -8.64 -6.79 23.43
C LEU A 179 -9.45 -7.96 24.00
N ILE A 180 -9.69 -9.01 23.21
CA ILE A 180 -10.47 -10.17 23.67
C ILE A 180 -9.71 -10.98 24.72
N VAL A 181 -8.39 -11.11 24.56
CA VAL A 181 -7.57 -12.08 25.30
C VAL A 181 -6.68 -11.45 26.37
N GLY A 182 -6.30 -10.18 26.23
CA GLY A 182 -5.21 -9.50 26.94
C GLY A 182 -5.33 -9.33 28.46
N GLY A 183 -6.35 -9.91 29.09
CA GLY A 183 -6.49 -9.98 30.55
C GLY A 183 -6.61 -11.40 31.11
N ARG A 184 -6.48 -12.45 30.27
CA ARG A 184 -6.70 -13.84 30.70
C ARG A 184 -5.37 -14.54 31.02
N PRO A 185 -5.15 -15.04 32.25
CA PRO A 185 -3.89 -15.66 32.67
C PRO A 185 -3.57 -16.99 31.96
N GLY A 186 -4.50 -17.57 31.19
CA GLY A 186 -4.29 -18.80 30.42
C GLY A 186 -3.67 -18.61 29.04
N PHE A 187 -3.53 -17.37 28.54
CA PHE A 187 -2.96 -17.10 27.22
C PHE A 187 -1.60 -16.42 27.35
N GLY A 188 -0.55 -17.24 27.35
CA GLY A 188 0.84 -16.79 27.41
C GLY A 188 1.43 -16.45 26.03
N TRP A 189 2.74 -16.62 25.92
CA TRP A 189 3.52 -16.36 24.70
C TRP A 189 3.04 -17.17 23.48
N GLU A 190 2.49 -18.36 23.70
CA GLU A 190 1.96 -19.25 22.68
C GLU A 190 0.86 -18.58 21.86
N PHE A 191 -0.02 -17.80 22.50
CA PHE A 191 -1.08 -17.07 21.81
C PHE A 191 -0.52 -16.04 20.83
N SER A 192 0.56 -15.37 21.20
CA SER A 192 1.27 -14.44 20.30
C SER A 192 1.94 -15.18 19.15
N ALA A 193 2.54 -16.36 19.39
CA ALA A 193 3.14 -17.18 18.35
C ALA A 193 2.09 -17.63 17.31
N TYR A 194 0.91 -18.09 17.75
CA TYR A 194 -0.18 -18.44 16.85
C TYR A 194 -0.67 -17.26 16.00
N ARG A 195 -0.80 -16.07 16.59
CA ARG A 195 -1.19 -14.85 15.83
C ARG A 195 -0.20 -14.50 14.73
N VAL A 196 1.10 -14.59 15.02
CA VAL A 196 2.17 -14.35 14.04
C VAL A 196 2.14 -15.42 12.94
N LEU A 197 1.96 -16.69 13.30
CA LEU A 197 1.89 -17.79 12.33
C LEU A 197 0.69 -17.63 11.39
N CYS A 198 -0.50 -17.32 11.93
CA CYS A 198 -1.68 -17.03 11.13
C CYS A 198 -1.45 -15.84 10.18
N THR A 199 -0.87 -14.75 10.69
CA THR A 199 -0.56 -13.56 9.87
C THR A 199 0.44 -13.90 8.75
N GLY A 200 1.49 -14.67 9.08
CA GLY A 200 2.48 -15.14 8.11
C GLY A 200 1.87 -16.02 7.02
N LEU A 201 0.95 -16.93 7.39
CA LEU A 201 0.23 -17.76 6.43
C LEU A 201 -0.64 -16.92 5.50
N VAL A 202 -1.38 -15.95 6.04
CA VAL A 202 -2.19 -15.02 5.25
C VAL A 202 -1.32 -14.24 4.27
N TYR A 203 -0.14 -13.78 4.70
CA TYR A 203 0.80 -13.05 3.84
C TYR A 203 1.41 -13.94 2.75
N ALA A 204 1.72 -15.20 3.05
CA ALA A 204 2.18 -16.17 2.06
C ALA A 204 1.10 -16.44 1.00
N LEU A 205 -0.16 -16.60 1.41
CA LEU A 205 -1.30 -16.76 0.52
C LEU A 205 -1.56 -15.50 -0.32
N LEU A 206 -1.46 -14.31 0.27
CA LEU A 206 -1.54 -13.04 -0.45
C LEU A 206 -0.43 -12.92 -1.49
N GLY A 207 0.80 -13.29 -1.14
CA GLY A 207 1.93 -13.33 -2.07
C GLY A 207 1.68 -14.27 -3.25
N TYR A 208 1.16 -15.47 -2.98
CA TYR A 208 0.76 -16.43 -4.03
C TYR A 208 -0.38 -15.90 -4.91
N TYR A 209 -1.37 -15.23 -4.32
CA TYR A 209 -2.47 -14.62 -5.06
C TYR A 209 -2.00 -13.47 -5.96
N PHE A 210 -1.04 -12.67 -5.49
CA PHE A 210 -0.46 -11.58 -6.28
C PHE A 210 0.46 -12.05 -7.40
N THR A 211 1.09 -13.22 -7.29
CA THR A 211 1.85 -13.81 -8.41
C THR A 211 0.96 -14.42 -9.49
N THR A 212 -0.23 -14.90 -9.15
CA THR A 212 -1.19 -15.45 -10.13
C THR A 212 -2.10 -14.40 -10.78
N THR A 213 -2.26 -13.23 -10.16
CA THR A 213 -3.13 -12.15 -10.66
C THR A 213 -2.28 -11.00 -11.23
N SER A 214 -2.82 -10.22 -12.20
CA SER A 214 -2.18 -9.07 -12.88
C SER A 214 -1.74 -7.88 -11.98
N HIS A 215 -1.56 -8.07 -10.67
CA HIS A 215 -1.02 -7.07 -9.73
C HIS A 215 0.50 -7.23 -9.53
N ARG A 216 1.24 -7.45 -10.62
CA ARG A 216 2.72 -7.59 -10.65
C ARG A 216 3.47 -6.43 -9.95
N ALA A 217 2.85 -5.26 -9.80
CA ALA A 217 3.44 -4.12 -9.10
C ALA A 217 3.70 -4.33 -7.58
N LEU A 218 3.15 -5.40 -6.99
CA LEU A 218 3.33 -5.75 -5.57
C LEU A 218 4.24 -6.95 -5.34
N THR A 219 4.63 -7.66 -6.41
CA THR A 219 5.62 -8.74 -6.35
C THR A 219 6.97 -8.12 -6.69
N GLY A 220 7.90 -8.09 -5.73
CA GLY A 220 9.27 -7.59 -5.93
C GLY A 220 10.15 -8.54 -6.76
N ALA A 221 9.58 -9.14 -7.80
CA ALA A 221 10.22 -10.07 -8.72
C ALA A 221 9.98 -9.62 -10.16
#